data_AF-A0A836SSL5-F1
#
_entry.id   AF-A0A836SSL5-F1
#
_cell.length_a   1.000
_cell.length_b   1.000
_cell.length_c   1.000
_cell.angle_alpha   90.00
_cell.angle_beta   90.00
_cell.angle_gamma   90.00
#
_symmetry.space_group_name_H-M   'P 1'
#
loop_
_entity.id
_entity.type
_entity.pdbx_description
1 polymer ?
#
loop_
_entity_poly.entity_id
_entity_poly.type
_entity_poly.pdbx_seq_one_letter_code
_entity_poly.pdbx_strand_id
1 'polypeptide(L)'
;MRASGRQVFTLGMGVTALLFLGCQAAARDRSDVVTLQDLLARMKDPRSFFLQVLPDESGGVVVGGNRLHPNEIARLRFISSKRTRAPVVAVSGIKTKPVTALIDPASTWSWMTLPTALELQATPLSGIPFQSPGHVFDPAISGVVCRVSTLLMDALSVESALVLATTTPSLGSLERGCRPAPDMVIGAILLARLRSLVFDFRGMKFMAASTFPYRPDPAKLVGSGAFRWAGNLPLVEARVNGIPRELVFDPAGDYELLLPELREPATVRQLTIGDLVLRSVEAIPRPDPPPGASSYGRLGRRCFDDLRVIVVNPPGRIYFEHP
;
A
#
# COMPACT_ATOMS: atom_id res chain seq x y z
N MET A 1 58.37 49.28 -49.00
CA MET A 1 58.14 50.00 -50.27
C MET A 1 56.64 49.95 -50.57
N ARG A 2 56.04 51.12 -50.82
CA ARG A 2 54.84 51.48 -51.63
C ARG A 2 53.92 50.34 -52.12
N ALA A 3 52.61 50.49 -52.30
CA ALA A 3 51.56 51.47 -52.00
C ALA A 3 50.29 50.93 -52.70
N SER A 4 49.10 51.40 -52.28
CA SER A 4 47.89 51.56 -53.11
C SER A 4 47.16 50.27 -53.58
N GLY A 5 45.83 50.16 -53.58
CA GLY A 5 44.82 51.21 -53.53
C GLY A 5 43.39 50.67 -53.37
N ARG A 6 42.49 51.64 -53.16
CA ARG A 6 41.04 51.56 -52.88
C ARG A 6 40.23 50.91 -54.01
N GLN A 7 39.06 50.35 -53.69
CA GLN A 7 37.77 50.92 -54.16
C GLN A 7 36.55 50.38 -53.39
N VAL A 8 35.61 51.30 -53.21
CA VAL A 8 34.31 51.22 -52.53
C VAL A 8 33.25 50.78 -53.54
N PHE A 9 32.28 49.95 -53.15
CA PHE A 9 30.92 50.04 -53.67
C PHE A 9 29.89 49.72 -52.58
N THR A 10 28.90 50.62 -52.54
CA THR A 10 27.74 50.70 -51.65
C THR A 10 26.51 50.10 -52.36
N LEU A 11 25.39 49.96 -51.61
CA LEU A 11 24.05 49.44 -51.94
C LEU A 11 23.88 47.93 -51.69
N GLY A 12 22.89 47.46 -50.95
CA GLY A 12 21.73 48.11 -50.35
C GLY A 12 20.68 47.07 -49.96
N MET A 13 19.62 47.55 -49.31
CA MET A 13 18.31 46.92 -49.10
C MET A 13 18.14 45.88 -47.96
N GLY A 14 17.42 46.35 -46.93
CA GLY A 14 16.12 45.74 -46.60
C GLY A 14 16.11 44.72 -45.47
N VAL A 15 16.23 45.17 -44.21
CA VAL A 15 15.81 44.36 -43.07
C VAL A 15 14.33 44.65 -42.80
N THR A 16 13.48 43.75 -43.29
CA THR A 16 12.05 43.69 -43.00
C THR A 16 11.84 43.32 -41.53
N ALA A 17 11.41 44.27 -40.72
CA ALA A 17 10.97 44.03 -39.35
C ALA A 17 9.62 43.30 -39.37
N LEU A 18 9.64 41.97 -39.27
CA LEU A 18 8.45 41.16 -39.03
C LEU A 18 8.04 41.30 -37.55
N LEU A 19 7.04 42.13 -37.32
CA LEU A 19 6.26 42.21 -36.08
C LEU A 19 5.48 40.89 -35.91
N PHE A 20 6.10 39.90 -35.26
CA PHE A 20 5.38 38.78 -34.67
C PHE A 20 4.60 39.28 -33.44
N LEU A 21 3.45 39.90 -33.69
CA LEU A 21 2.35 39.95 -32.71
C LEU A 21 1.77 38.53 -32.62
N GLY A 22 2.54 37.63 -31.99
CA GLY A 22 2.03 36.37 -31.52
C GLY A 22 0.99 36.67 -30.46
N CYS A 23 -0.29 36.48 -30.81
CA CYS A 23 -1.34 36.28 -29.84
C CYS A 23 -0.88 35.20 -28.85
N GLN A 24 -0.44 35.62 -27.66
CA GLN A 24 -0.44 34.77 -26.50
C GLN A 24 -1.92 34.48 -26.20
N ALA A 25 -2.48 33.51 -26.89
CA ALA A 25 -3.54 32.71 -26.32
C ALA A 25 -2.93 32.11 -25.06
N ALA A 26 -3.26 32.70 -23.91
CA ALA A 26 -2.97 32.11 -22.63
C ALA A 26 -3.42 30.66 -22.72
N ALA A 27 -2.45 29.75 -22.75
CA ALA A 27 -2.71 28.34 -22.55
C ALA A 27 -3.41 28.29 -21.18
N ARG A 28 -4.74 28.19 -21.21
CA ARG A 28 -5.51 27.81 -20.05
C ARG A 28 -4.91 26.47 -19.67
N ASP A 29 -4.11 26.50 -18.61
CA ASP A 29 -3.70 25.34 -17.86
C ASP A 29 -4.98 24.77 -17.23
N ARG A 30 -5.82 24.16 -18.08
CA ARG A 30 -6.78 23.15 -17.67
C ARG A 30 -5.93 21.94 -17.32
N SER A 31 -5.31 21.99 -16.14
CA SER A 31 -5.19 20.78 -15.36
C SER A 31 -6.63 20.33 -15.15
N ASP A 32 -7.13 19.49 -16.05
CA ASP A 32 -8.46 18.91 -15.93
C ASP A 32 -8.45 18.17 -14.58
N VAL A 33 -9.04 18.81 -13.57
CA VAL A 33 -9.20 18.22 -12.24
C VAL A 33 -10.19 17.09 -12.44
N VAL A 34 -9.67 15.90 -12.67
CA VAL A 34 -10.49 14.72 -12.88
C VAL A 34 -11.28 14.49 -11.61
N THR A 35 -12.59 14.48 -11.76
CA THR A 35 -13.54 14.33 -10.66
C THR A 35 -13.86 12.87 -10.42
N LEU A 36 -14.42 12.57 -9.25
CA LEU A 36 -14.99 11.26 -8.99
C LEU A 36 -16.06 10.92 -10.04
N GLN A 37 -16.87 11.89 -10.47
CA GLN A 37 -17.90 11.68 -11.50
C GLN A 37 -17.31 11.20 -12.82
N ASP A 38 -16.17 11.76 -13.24
CA ASP A 38 -15.46 11.32 -14.45
C ASP A 38 -14.96 9.88 -14.34
N LEU A 39 -14.50 9.47 -13.15
CA LEU A 39 -14.15 8.07 -12.89
C LEU A 39 -15.39 7.19 -12.99
N LEU A 40 -16.46 7.50 -12.25
CA LEU A 40 -17.70 6.69 -12.21
C LEU A 40 -18.37 6.58 -13.58
N ALA A 41 -18.25 7.59 -14.46
CA ALA A 41 -18.76 7.52 -15.83
C ALA A 41 -18.12 6.41 -16.67
N ARG A 42 -16.97 5.88 -16.26
CA ARG A 42 -16.24 4.77 -16.90
C ARG A 42 -16.54 3.40 -16.28
N MET A 43 -17.54 3.32 -15.41
CA MET A 43 -17.91 2.07 -14.74
C MET A 43 -18.20 0.95 -15.74
N LYS A 44 -17.73 -0.25 -15.40
CA LYS A 44 -18.02 -1.46 -16.16
C LYS A 44 -18.57 -2.55 -15.27
N ASP A 45 -19.40 -3.40 -15.86
CA ASP A 45 -19.89 -4.59 -15.20
C ASP A 45 -18.71 -5.54 -14.86
N PRO A 46 -18.57 -5.99 -13.60
CA PRO A 46 -17.52 -6.92 -13.17
C PRO A 46 -17.40 -8.17 -14.08
N ARG A 47 -18.52 -8.65 -14.63
CA ARG A 47 -18.58 -9.84 -15.49
C ARG A 47 -17.79 -9.67 -16.79
N SER A 48 -17.63 -8.44 -17.27
CA SER A 48 -16.78 -8.14 -18.44
C SER A 48 -15.29 -8.46 -18.21
N PHE A 49 -14.89 -8.68 -16.97
CA PHE A 49 -13.53 -9.03 -16.55
C PHE A 49 -13.41 -10.42 -15.93
N PHE A 50 -14.42 -11.27 -16.10
CA PHE A 50 -14.53 -12.57 -15.43
C PHE A 50 -14.49 -12.47 -13.90
N LEU A 51 -14.99 -11.36 -13.36
CA LEU A 51 -15.22 -11.18 -11.92
C LEU A 51 -16.66 -11.52 -11.59
N GLN A 52 -16.90 -12.06 -10.39
CA GLN A 52 -18.25 -12.29 -9.88
C GLN A 52 -18.46 -11.45 -8.63
N VAL A 53 -19.68 -10.99 -8.42
CA VAL A 53 -20.10 -10.31 -7.18
C VAL A 53 -21.03 -11.26 -6.45
N LEU A 54 -20.59 -11.75 -5.30
CA LEU A 54 -21.38 -12.61 -4.43
C LEU A 54 -22.05 -11.76 -3.35
N PRO A 55 -23.29 -12.05 -2.94
CA PRO A 55 -23.93 -11.32 -1.85
C PRO A 55 -23.17 -11.52 -0.53
N ASP A 56 -23.11 -10.46 0.27
CA ASP A 56 -22.51 -10.44 1.61
C ASP A 56 -23.25 -9.41 2.47
N GLU A 57 -23.09 -9.46 3.81
CA GLU A 57 -23.70 -8.52 4.75
C GLU A 57 -23.35 -7.06 4.44
N SER A 58 -22.20 -6.84 3.80
CA SER A 58 -21.69 -5.52 3.38
C SER A 58 -22.13 -5.06 1.98
N GLY A 59 -23.00 -5.81 1.29
CA GLY A 59 -23.53 -5.45 -0.03
C GLY A 59 -22.78 -6.04 -1.23
N GLY A 60 -21.77 -6.88 -1.00
CA GLY A 60 -21.25 -7.82 -1.99
C GLY A 60 -19.73 -7.96 -2.02
N VAL A 61 -19.24 -9.19 -2.22
CA VAL A 61 -17.82 -9.54 -2.31
C VAL A 61 -17.45 -9.83 -3.76
N VAL A 62 -16.39 -9.18 -4.25
CA VAL A 62 -15.86 -9.42 -5.60
C VAL A 62 -14.86 -10.59 -5.56
N VAL A 63 -15.15 -11.64 -6.33
CA VAL A 63 -14.29 -12.82 -6.49
C VAL A 63 -13.71 -12.89 -7.91
N GLY A 64 -12.58 -13.61 -8.05
CA GLY A 64 -11.88 -13.78 -9.34
C GLY A 64 -10.84 -12.68 -9.69
N GLY A 65 -10.76 -11.61 -8.88
CA GLY A 65 -9.70 -10.58 -8.99
C GLY A 65 -8.39 -11.04 -8.35
N ASN A 66 -7.37 -10.17 -8.24
CA ASN A 66 -6.07 -10.40 -7.58
C ASN A 66 -5.38 -11.74 -7.94
N ARG A 67 -5.28 -12.08 -9.22
CA ARG A 67 -4.66 -13.35 -9.65
C ARG A 67 -3.15 -13.21 -9.72
N LEU A 68 -2.45 -14.20 -9.18
CA LEU A 68 -0.98 -14.23 -9.13
C LEU A 68 -0.47 -15.23 -10.17
N HIS A 69 0.64 -14.91 -10.83
CA HIS A 69 1.35 -15.90 -11.64
C HIS A 69 2.27 -16.75 -10.75
N PRO A 70 2.43 -18.05 -11.05
CA PRO A 70 3.30 -18.91 -10.29
C PRO A 70 4.78 -18.50 -10.47
N ASN A 71 5.59 -18.77 -9.45
CA ASN A 71 7.04 -18.62 -9.46
C ASN A 71 7.53 -17.18 -9.62
N GLU A 72 6.74 -16.21 -9.15
CA GLU A 72 7.13 -14.81 -9.10
C GLU A 72 7.50 -14.38 -7.69
N ILE A 73 8.45 -13.46 -7.60
CA ILE A 73 8.95 -12.90 -6.34
C ILE A 73 9.07 -11.39 -6.50
N ALA A 74 8.54 -10.64 -5.54
CA ALA A 74 8.81 -9.22 -5.39
C ALA A 74 10.00 -9.00 -4.43
N ARG A 75 10.94 -8.12 -4.79
CA ARG A 75 12.00 -7.64 -3.89
C ARG A 75 12.03 -6.11 -3.91
N LEU A 76 11.26 -5.51 -3.01
CA LEU A 76 11.03 -4.08 -2.96
C LEU A 76 11.83 -3.44 -1.82
N ARG A 77 12.37 -2.25 -2.06
CA ARG A 77 13.01 -1.42 -1.03
C ARG A 77 11.99 -0.45 -0.44
N PHE A 78 12.10 -0.19 0.87
CA PHE A 78 11.35 0.87 1.50
C PHE A 78 11.85 2.23 1.04
N ILE A 79 10.92 3.08 0.64
CA ILE A 79 11.13 4.46 0.22
C ILE A 79 11.00 5.42 1.42
N SER A 80 10.37 4.96 2.51
CA SER A 80 10.28 5.74 3.74
C SER A 80 11.66 6.05 4.33
N SER A 81 11.72 7.06 5.19
CA SER A 81 12.95 7.35 5.94
C SER A 81 13.41 6.19 6.84
N LYS A 82 14.71 6.11 7.13
CA LYS A 82 15.28 5.17 8.12
C LYS A 82 14.74 5.36 9.54
N ARG A 83 14.16 6.54 9.84
CA ARG A 83 13.56 6.86 11.14
C ARG A 83 12.18 6.22 11.28
N THR A 84 11.37 6.23 10.23
CA THR A 84 10.01 5.68 10.27
C THR A 84 9.99 4.19 9.95
N ARG A 85 10.86 3.74 9.03
CA ARG A 85 10.92 2.36 8.52
C ARG A 85 9.56 1.80 8.10
N ALA A 86 8.63 2.68 7.71
CA ALA A 86 7.32 2.28 7.25
C ALA A 86 7.46 1.46 5.96
N PRO A 87 6.66 0.41 5.75
CA PRO A 87 6.79 -0.46 4.58
C PRO A 87 6.17 0.19 3.32
N VAL A 88 6.63 1.39 2.98
CA VAL A 88 6.24 2.14 1.78
C VAL A 88 7.18 1.77 0.64
N VAL A 89 6.66 1.24 -0.46
CA VAL A 89 7.40 0.74 -1.62
C VAL A 89 6.92 1.42 -2.90
N ALA A 90 7.60 1.21 -4.03
CA ALA A 90 7.11 1.61 -5.35
C ALA A 90 6.41 0.44 -6.04
N VAL A 91 5.25 0.70 -6.63
CA VAL A 91 4.50 -0.25 -7.48
C VAL A 91 4.01 0.47 -8.73
N SER A 92 3.64 -0.24 -9.78
CA SER A 92 3.16 0.39 -11.02
C SER A 92 2.11 -0.47 -11.72
N GLY A 93 1.42 0.11 -12.70
CA GLY A 93 0.72 -0.65 -13.72
C GLY A 93 1.64 -0.99 -14.89
N ILE A 94 1.09 -1.65 -15.91
CA ILE A 94 1.78 -1.85 -17.19
C ILE A 94 1.90 -0.50 -17.89
N LYS A 95 3.14 -0.06 -18.19
CA LYS A 95 3.46 1.20 -18.90
C LYS A 95 2.94 2.46 -18.19
N THR A 96 2.79 2.43 -16.87
CA THR A 96 2.44 3.60 -16.05
C THR A 96 3.66 4.08 -15.27
N LYS A 97 3.61 5.28 -14.70
CA LYS A 97 4.61 5.70 -13.72
C LYS A 97 4.46 4.88 -12.44
N PRO A 98 5.56 4.63 -11.71
CA PRO A 98 5.48 4.07 -10.37
C PRO A 98 4.80 5.04 -9.41
N VAL A 99 4.01 4.49 -8.49
CA VAL A 99 3.34 5.18 -7.38
C VAL A 99 3.81 4.59 -6.06
N THR A 100 3.69 5.36 -4.98
CA THR A 100 4.07 4.89 -3.64
C THR A 100 2.94 4.08 -3.01
N ALA A 101 3.29 2.92 -2.45
CA ALA A 101 2.34 2.00 -1.84
C ALA A 101 2.76 1.60 -0.43
N LEU A 102 1.89 1.76 0.55
CA LEU A 102 2.06 1.21 1.90
C LEU A 102 1.60 -0.26 1.91
N ILE A 103 2.47 -1.17 2.35
CA ILE A 103 2.10 -2.57 2.58
C ILE A 103 1.43 -2.67 3.96
N ASP A 104 0.10 -2.82 3.99
CA ASP A 104 -0.68 -2.87 5.23
C ASP A 104 -1.57 -4.12 5.28
N PRO A 105 -1.07 -5.25 5.82
CA PRO A 105 -1.87 -6.43 6.10
C PRO A 105 -3.10 -6.19 6.97
N ALA A 106 -3.11 -5.16 7.82
CA ALA A 106 -4.25 -4.85 8.69
C ALA A 106 -5.36 -4.09 7.95
N SER A 107 -5.07 -3.54 6.76
CA SER A 107 -6.09 -3.00 5.86
C SER A 107 -6.78 -4.10 5.08
N THR A 108 -8.07 -4.34 5.30
CA THR A 108 -8.85 -5.35 4.56
C THR A 108 -8.69 -5.22 3.04
N TRP A 109 -8.96 -4.03 2.51
CA TRP A 109 -8.87 -3.72 1.10
C TRP A 109 -7.56 -3.01 0.76
N SER A 110 -7.14 -3.14 -0.50
CA SER A 110 -6.20 -2.18 -1.08
C SER A 110 -6.95 -0.88 -1.39
N TRP A 111 -6.30 0.26 -1.20
CA TRP A 111 -6.86 1.60 -1.40
C TRP A 111 -5.94 2.43 -2.28
N MET A 112 -6.46 3.38 -3.04
CA MET A 112 -5.65 4.34 -3.79
C MET A 112 -6.35 5.69 -3.89
N THR A 113 -5.57 6.76 -4.05
CA THR A 113 -6.15 8.07 -4.34
C THR A 113 -6.80 8.11 -5.72
N LEU A 114 -7.70 9.07 -5.95
CA LEU A 114 -8.30 9.28 -7.27
C LEU A 114 -7.24 9.57 -8.37
N PRO A 115 -6.23 10.45 -8.16
CA PRO A 115 -5.13 10.61 -9.12
C PRO A 115 -4.41 9.30 -9.45
N THR A 116 -4.13 8.48 -8.43
CA THR A 116 -3.49 7.17 -8.61
C THR A 116 -4.34 6.21 -9.42
N ALA A 117 -5.67 6.22 -9.23
CA ALA A 117 -6.59 5.41 -10.03
C ALA A 117 -6.48 5.75 -11.52
N LEU A 118 -6.25 7.02 -11.87
CA LEU A 118 -6.08 7.45 -13.26
C LEU A 118 -4.71 7.07 -13.82
N GLU A 119 -3.65 7.29 -13.05
CA GLU A 119 -2.28 6.89 -13.41
C GLU A 119 -2.20 5.38 -13.66
N LEU A 120 -2.82 4.57 -12.80
CA LEU A 120 -2.89 3.11 -12.93
C LEU A 120 -3.97 2.63 -13.92
N GLN A 121 -4.66 3.55 -14.61
CA GLN A 121 -5.73 3.27 -15.57
C GLN A 121 -6.81 2.35 -15.00
N ALA A 122 -7.13 2.52 -13.72
CA ALA A 122 -8.10 1.73 -13.01
C ALA A 122 -9.49 1.88 -13.64
N THR A 123 -10.23 0.78 -13.71
CA THR A 123 -11.61 0.75 -14.20
C THR A 123 -12.55 0.54 -13.02
N PRO A 124 -13.43 1.48 -12.69
CA PRO A 124 -14.40 1.29 -11.62
C PRO A 124 -15.43 0.23 -12.02
N LEU A 125 -15.90 -0.50 -11.01
CA LEU A 125 -16.83 -1.60 -11.17
C LEU A 125 -18.25 -1.16 -10.77
N SER A 126 -19.23 -1.45 -11.60
CA SER A 126 -20.64 -1.12 -11.31
C SER A 126 -21.28 -2.15 -10.37
N GLY A 127 -22.39 -1.76 -9.72
CA GLY A 127 -23.24 -2.66 -8.94
C GLY A 127 -22.67 -3.06 -7.57
N ILE A 128 -21.59 -2.43 -7.13
CA ILE A 128 -20.98 -2.66 -5.81
C ILE A 128 -21.10 -1.38 -4.99
N PRO A 129 -21.68 -1.42 -3.77
CA PRO A 129 -21.75 -0.25 -2.91
C PRO A 129 -20.36 0.29 -2.56
N PHE A 130 -20.31 1.59 -2.27
CA PHE A 130 -19.12 2.21 -1.73
C PHE A 130 -18.71 1.54 -0.42
N GLN A 131 -17.41 1.40 -0.24
CA GLN A 131 -16.82 0.72 0.91
C GLN A 131 -16.13 1.74 1.81
N SER A 132 -16.16 1.50 3.12
CA SER A 132 -15.40 2.27 4.11
C SER A 132 -14.28 1.43 4.73
N PRO A 133 -13.20 2.04 5.23
CA PRO A 133 -12.15 1.30 5.92
C PRO A 133 -12.68 0.59 7.18
N GLY A 134 -12.55 -0.73 7.23
CA GLY A 134 -12.97 -1.50 8.42
C GLY A 134 -11.98 -1.43 9.59
N HIS A 135 -10.73 -1.06 9.34
CA HIS A 135 -9.65 -1.17 10.32
C HIS A 135 -9.21 0.18 10.94
N VAL A 136 -9.66 1.30 10.36
CA VAL A 136 -9.46 2.66 10.86
C VAL A 136 -10.82 3.36 10.84
N PHE A 137 -11.16 4.09 11.90
CA PHE A 137 -12.39 4.88 11.93
C PHE A 137 -12.15 6.25 11.31
N ASP A 138 -12.64 6.44 10.08
CA ASP A 138 -12.60 7.72 9.40
C ASP A 138 -13.83 7.86 8.50
N PRO A 139 -14.89 8.55 8.96
CA PRO A 139 -16.14 8.65 8.24
C PRO A 139 -16.01 9.45 6.93
N ALA A 140 -14.92 10.19 6.73
CA ALA A 140 -14.67 10.91 5.50
C ALA A 140 -14.14 10.00 4.38
N ILE A 141 -13.64 8.80 4.72
CA ILE A 141 -13.10 7.87 3.75
C ILE A 141 -14.18 6.90 3.27
N SER A 142 -14.47 7.00 1.98
CA SER A 142 -15.28 6.07 1.23
C SER A 142 -14.60 5.78 -0.10
N GLY A 143 -14.84 4.61 -0.68
CA GLY A 143 -14.19 4.21 -1.92
C GLY A 143 -15.04 3.37 -2.84
N VAL A 144 -14.81 3.54 -4.14
CA VAL A 144 -15.41 2.73 -5.21
C VAL A 144 -14.46 1.59 -5.58
N VAL A 145 -14.99 0.37 -5.75
CA VAL A 145 -14.17 -0.77 -6.17
C VAL A 145 -13.73 -0.57 -7.62
N CYS A 146 -12.43 -0.61 -7.82
CA CYS A 146 -11.80 -0.54 -9.13
C CYS A 146 -10.97 -1.78 -9.42
N ARG A 147 -10.87 -2.10 -10.70
CA ARG A 147 -9.92 -3.07 -11.24
C ARG A 147 -8.73 -2.31 -11.84
N VAL A 148 -7.53 -2.61 -11.38
CA VAL A 148 -6.28 -2.34 -12.12
C VAL A 148 -5.98 -3.60 -12.96
N SER A 149 -5.71 -3.44 -14.26
CA SER A 149 -5.55 -4.57 -15.17
C SER A 149 -4.44 -5.53 -14.74
N THR A 150 -3.27 -4.96 -14.43
CA THR A 150 -2.12 -5.64 -13.85
C THR A 150 -1.40 -4.66 -12.94
N LEU A 151 -1.22 -5.03 -11.67
CA LEU A 151 -0.37 -4.33 -10.71
C LEU A 151 0.98 -5.05 -10.62
N LEU A 152 2.06 -4.31 -10.85
CA LEU A 152 3.44 -4.79 -10.82
C LEU A 152 4.10 -4.41 -9.49
N MET A 153 4.66 -5.41 -8.84
CA MET A 153 5.43 -5.33 -7.60
C MET A 153 6.81 -5.94 -7.87
N ASP A 154 7.72 -5.16 -8.46
CA ASP A 154 8.99 -5.69 -9.02
C ASP A 154 8.70 -6.75 -10.11
N ALA A 155 9.18 -7.99 -9.96
CA ALA A 155 8.92 -9.07 -10.92
C ALA A 155 7.61 -9.83 -10.63
N LEU A 156 6.85 -9.43 -9.60
CA LEU A 156 5.56 -10.03 -9.27
C LEU A 156 4.42 -9.25 -9.90
N SER A 157 3.56 -9.95 -10.64
CA SER A 157 2.43 -9.41 -11.37
C SER A 157 1.12 -9.89 -10.75
N VAL A 158 0.22 -8.94 -10.47
CA VAL A 158 -1.12 -9.21 -9.95
C VAL A 158 -2.14 -8.82 -11.01
N GLU A 159 -2.73 -9.79 -11.69
CA GLU A 159 -3.78 -9.51 -12.67
C GLU A 159 -5.12 -9.19 -12.00
N SER A 160 -5.88 -8.29 -12.63
CA SER A 160 -7.18 -7.83 -12.16
C SER A 160 -7.12 -7.45 -10.67
N ALA A 161 -6.11 -6.67 -10.30
CA ALA A 161 -5.93 -6.23 -8.92
C ALA A 161 -7.13 -5.39 -8.49
N LEU A 162 -7.76 -5.77 -7.38
CA LEU A 162 -8.91 -5.10 -6.82
C LEU A 162 -8.46 -4.07 -5.80
N VAL A 163 -8.82 -2.81 -6.03
CA VAL A 163 -8.38 -1.66 -5.24
C VAL A 163 -9.54 -0.68 -5.14
N LEU A 164 -9.77 -0.12 -3.95
CA LEU A 164 -10.75 0.94 -3.74
C LEU A 164 -10.14 2.29 -4.10
N ALA A 165 -10.73 3.01 -5.05
CA ALA A 165 -10.37 4.42 -5.29
C ALA A 165 -11.14 5.31 -4.31
N THR A 166 -10.44 6.13 -3.54
CA THR A 166 -11.06 7.04 -2.56
C THR A 166 -11.89 8.12 -3.24
N THR A 167 -12.93 8.57 -2.55
CA THR A 167 -13.70 9.76 -2.93
C THR A 167 -12.97 11.07 -2.60
N THR A 168 -11.89 10.98 -1.81
CA THR A 168 -11.05 12.10 -1.37
C THR A 168 -9.74 12.16 -2.17
N PRO A 169 -9.10 13.34 -2.31
CA PRO A 169 -7.81 13.48 -2.98
C PRO A 169 -6.64 12.76 -2.27
N SER A 170 -6.77 12.51 -0.97
CA SER A 170 -5.78 11.82 -0.14
C SER A 170 -6.35 10.52 0.42
N LEU A 171 -5.46 9.69 0.97
CA LEU A 171 -5.83 8.46 1.68
C LEU A 171 -6.19 8.72 3.15
N GLY A 172 -5.98 9.94 3.66
CA GLY A 172 -6.37 10.34 4.99
C GLY A 172 -5.71 9.48 6.08
N SER A 173 -6.50 8.97 7.02
CA SER A 173 -6.00 8.12 8.09
C SER A 173 -5.38 6.77 7.62
N LEU A 174 -5.69 6.31 6.40
CA LEU A 174 -5.03 5.13 5.79
C LEU A 174 -3.56 5.36 5.46
N GLU A 175 -3.09 6.62 5.41
CA GLU A 175 -1.68 6.95 5.18
C GLU A 175 -0.79 6.59 6.37
N ARG A 176 -1.39 6.36 7.54
CA ARG A 176 -0.69 6.05 8.81
C ARG A 176 0.41 7.06 9.17
N GLY A 177 0.26 8.32 8.74
CA GLY A 177 1.25 9.38 8.95
C GLY A 177 2.60 9.15 8.25
N CYS A 178 2.65 8.27 7.24
CA CYS A 178 3.88 7.93 6.55
C CYS A 178 4.48 9.13 5.79
N ARG A 179 5.81 9.09 5.63
CA ARG A 179 6.60 10.06 4.86
C ARG A 179 7.60 9.29 3.96
N PRO A 180 7.48 9.37 2.61
CA PRO A 180 6.42 10.07 1.87
C PRO A 180 5.03 9.51 2.20
N ALA A 181 3.99 10.33 2.02
CA ALA A 181 2.62 9.85 2.12
C ALA A 181 2.37 8.86 0.97
N PRO A 182 1.78 7.69 1.24
CA PRO A 182 1.52 6.72 0.19
C PRO A 182 0.41 7.21 -0.74
N ASP A 183 0.54 6.90 -2.02
CA ASP A 183 -0.50 7.10 -3.04
C ASP A 183 -1.51 5.93 -3.02
N MET A 184 -1.09 4.79 -2.47
CA MET A 184 -1.83 3.53 -2.43
C MET A 184 -1.57 2.76 -1.11
N VAL A 185 -2.55 2.00 -0.64
CA VAL A 185 -2.36 0.93 0.36
C VAL A 185 -2.58 -0.42 -0.31
N ILE A 186 -1.69 -1.39 -0.07
CA ILE A 186 -1.86 -2.78 -0.48
C ILE A 186 -2.33 -3.57 0.74
N GLY A 187 -3.56 -4.08 0.67
CA GLY A 187 -4.27 -4.68 1.80
C GLY A 187 -4.32 -6.21 1.82
N ALA A 188 -4.92 -6.74 2.88
CA ALA A 188 -5.10 -8.14 3.22
C ALA A 188 -5.66 -9.00 2.08
N ILE A 189 -6.72 -8.55 1.38
CA ILE A 189 -7.36 -9.35 0.32
C ILE A 189 -6.36 -9.75 -0.79
N LEU A 190 -5.38 -8.87 -1.08
CA LEU A 190 -4.28 -9.18 -2.00
C LEU A 190 -3.18 -9.93 -1.26
N LEU A 191 -2.70 -9.41 -0.13
CA LEU A 191 -1.53 -9.94 0.59
C LEU A 191 -1.73 -11.37 1.09
N ALA A 192 -2.94 -11.74 1.47
CA ALA A 192 -3.29 -13.10 1.91
C ALA A 192 -3.15 -14.14 0.80
N ARG A 193 -3.08 -13.73 -0.48
CA ARG A 193 -2.90 -14.65 -1.60
C ARG A 193 -1.45 -15.04 -1.85
N LEU A 194 -0.52 -14.27 -1.30
CA LEU A 194 0.90 -14.53 -1.43
C LEU A 194 1.29 -15.71 -0.52
N ARG A 195 2.20 -16.56 -1.02
CA ARG A 195 2.73 -17.70 -0.28
C ARG A 195 3.56 -17.28 0.92
N SER A 196 4.30 -16.18 0.79
CA SER A 196 5.05 -15.61 1.89
C SER A 196 5.18 -14.10 1.78
N LEU A 197 5.20 -13.44 2.93
CA LEU A 197 5.49 -12.02 3.11
C LEU A 197 6.70 -11.89 4.02
N VAL A 198 7.65 -11.05 3.67
CA VAL A 198 8.86 -10.80 4.46
C VAL A 198 8.98 -9.30 4.67
N PHE A 199 8.98 -8.87 5.92
CA PHE A 199 9.27 -7.51 6.32
C PHE A 199 10.66 -7.49 6.96
N ASP A 200 11.61 -6.82 6.33
CA ASP A 200 12.95 -6.57 6.86
C ASP A 200 13.08 -5.08 7.15
N PHE A 201 12.69 -4.67 8.36
CA PHE A 201 12.65 -3.26 8.75
C PHE A 201 14.04 -2.66 8.85
N ARG A 202 15.00 -3.41 9.40
CA ARG A 202 16.40 -2.97 9.50
C ARG A 202 17.06 -2.86 8.12
N GLY A 203 16.86 -3.86 7.25
CA GLY A 203 17.33 -3.86 5.88
C GLY A 203 16.52 -2.99 4.92
N MET A 204 15.41 -2.41 5.39
CA MET A 204 14.49 -1.54 4.65
C MET A 204 13.95 -2.21 3.37
N LYS A 205 13.46 -3.44 3.50
CA LYS A 205 12.98 -4.25 2.37
C LYS A 205 11.67 -4.96 2.68
N PHE A 206 10.87 -5.13 1.64
CA PHE A 206 9.77 -6.07 1.62
C PHE A 206 9.99 -7.09 0.52
N MET A 207 9.74 -8.36 0.83
CA MET A 207 9.75 -9.42 -0.17
C MET A 207 8.42 -10.17 -0.12
N ALA A 208 7.95 -10.59 -1.27
CA ALA A 208 6.78 -11.43 -1.39
C ALA A 208 7.01 -12.53 -2.43
N ALA A 209 6.39 -13.68 -2.26
CA ALA A 209 6.43 -14.76 -3.24
C ALA A 209 5.02 -15.27 -3.52
N SER A 210 4.73 -15.59 -4.78
CA SER A 210 3.42 -16.12 -5.17
C SER A 210 3.26 -17.60 -4.83
N THR A 211 4.29 -18.42 -5.07
CA THR A 211 4.23 -19.88 -4.87
C THR A 211 5.44 -20.47 -4.15
N PHE A 212 6.59 -19.78 -4.11
CA PHE A 212 7.79 -20.33 -3.48
C PHE A 212 7.60 -20.47 -1.96
N PRO A 213 7.73 -21.69 -1.39
CA PRO A 213 7.66 -21.87 0.04
C PRO A 213 8.88 -21.22 0.70
N TYR A 214 8.64 -20.37 1.69
CA TYR A 214 9.70 -19.89 2.54
C TYR A 214 10.24 -21.02 3.42
N ARG A 215 11.57 -21.07 3.59
CA ARG A 215 12.23 -21.93 4.57
C ARG A 215 13.04 -21.03 5.50
N PRO A 216 12.78 -21.06 6.82
CA PRO A 216 13.54 -20.26 7.76
C PRO A 216 15.00 -20.70 7.80
N ASP A 217 15.90 -19.74 8.02
CA ASP A 217 17.32 -20.02 8.24
C ASP A 217 17.53 -20.38 9.73
N PRO A 218 17.87 -21.65 10.06
CA PRO A 218 18.05 -22.06 11.45
C PRO A 218 19.13 -21.27 12.21
N ALA A 219 20.12 -20.72 11.50
CA ALA A 219 21.18 -19.92 12.11
C ALA A 219 20.73 -18.51 12.48
N LYS A 220 19.63 -18.02 11.89
CA LYS A 220 19.07 -16.68 12.13
C LYS A 220 17.76 -16.71 12.91
N LEU A 221 17.12 -17.86 13.02
CA LEU A 221 15.80 -18.00 13.63
C LEU A 221 15.84 -17.67 15.12
N VAL A 222 15.12 -16.62 15.51
CA VAL A 222 14.93 -16.17 16.89
C VAL A 222 13.71 -16.82 17.51
N GLY A 223 12.67 -17.04 16.71
CA GLY A 223 11.45 -17.69 17.18
C GLY A 223 10.41 -17.90 16.09
N SER A 224 9.37 -18.66 16.42
CA SER A 224 8.26 -18.94 15.52
C SER A 224 6.93 -18.93 16.26
N GLY A 225 5.85 -18.65 15.55
CA GLY A 225 4.50 -18.61 16.11
C GLY A 225 3.43 -19.10 15.13
N ALA A 226 2.20 -19.16 15.62
CA ALA A 226 1.02 -19.40 14.80
C ALA A 226 0.55 -18.08 14.16
N PHE A 227 0.19 -18.13 12.89
CA PHE A 227 -0.37 -17.02 12.14
C PHE A 227 -1.53 -17.52 11.30
N ARG A 228 -2.64 -16.78 11.26
CA ARG A 228 -3.78 -17.13 10.42
C ARG A 228 -4.47 -15.90 9.86
N TRP A 229 -5.07 -16.06 8.70
CA TRP A 229 -6.06 -15.11 8.19
C TRP A 229 -7.44 -15.51 8.72
N ALA A 230 -8.05 -14.68 9.55
CA ALA A 230 -9.44 -14.82 9.99
C ALA A 230 -10.32 -13.96 9.08
N GLY A 231 -10.82 -14.54 8.00
CA GLY A 231 -11.32 -13.75 6.87
C GLY A 231 -10.18 -12.89 6.32
N ASN A 232 -10.29 -11.56 6.45
CA ASN A 232 -9.26 -10.61 6.02
C ASN A 232 -8.41 -10.03 7.17
N LEU A 233 -8.55 -10.55 8.39
CA LEU A 233 -7.75 -10.10 9.53
C LEU A 233 -6.50 -10.97 9.70
N PRO A 234 -5.28 -10.40 9.68
CA PRO A 234 -4.05 -11.13 9.96
C PRO A 234 -3.87 -11.30 11.47
N LEU A 235 -4.12 -12.50 12.01
CA LEU A 235 -4.03 -12.76 13.45
C LEU A 235 -2.78 -13.56 13.79
N VAL A 236 -2.15 -13.20 14.90
CA VAL A 236 -1.13 -14.01 15.58
C VAL A 236 -1.59 -14.41 16.96
N GLU A 237 -1.26 -15.63 17.36
CA GLU A 237 -1.45 -16.09 18.72
C GLU A 237 -0.32 -15.55 19.61
N ALA A 238 -0.69 -14.90 20.71
CA ALA A 238 0.24 -14.27 21.62
C ALA A 238 -0.17 -14.45 23.09
N ARG A 239 0.72 -14.06 24.00
CA ARG A 239 0.44 -13.88 25.43
C ARG A 239 0.92 -12.50 25.87
N VAL A 240 0.05 -11.73 26.51
CA VAL A 240 0.35 -10.42 27.09
C VAL A 240 0.39 -10.59 28.60
N ASN A 241 1.57 -10.44 29.22
CA ASN A 241 1.81 -10.75 30.63
C ASN A 241 1.29 -12.15 31.04
N GLY A 242 1.50 -13.14 30.16
CA GLY A 242 1.05 -14.53 30.38
C GLY A 242 -0.40 -14.82 29.98
N ILE A 243 -1.22 -13.80 29.73
CA ILE A 243 -2.63 -13.97 29.34
C ILE A 243 -2.73 -14.23 27.83
N PRO A 244 -3.27 -15.39 27.38
CA PRO A 244 -3.45 -15.69 25.96
C PRO A 244 -4.36 -14.69 25.25
N ARG A 245 -3.95 -14.26 24.05
CA ARG A 245 -4.70 -13.33 23.20
C ARG A 245 -4.40 -13.57 21.72
N GLU A 246 -5.34 -13.22 20.87
CA GLU A 246 -5.08 -13.01 19.45
C GLU A 246 -4.83 -11.52 19.21
N LEU A 247 -3.80 -11.21 18.44
CA LEU A 247 -3.44 -9.84 18.08
C LEU A 247 -3.42 -9.69 16.56
N VAL A 248 -3.89 -8.56 16.06
CA VAL A 248 -3.76 -8.21 14.64
C VAL A 248 -2.31 -7.88 14.34
N PHE A 249 -1.72 -8.53 13.34
CA PHE A 249 -0.41 -8.18 12.81
C PHE A 249 -0.53 -6.94 11.91
N ASP A 250 -0.10 -5.79 12.42
CA ASP A 250 -0.22 -4.47 11.79
C ASP A 250 1.18 -3.85 11.56
N PRO A 251 2.02 -4.42 10.66
CA PRO A 251 3.36 -3.90 10.39
C PRO A 251 3.38 -2.51 9.72
N ALA A 252 2.21 -1.95 9.38
CA ALA A 252 2.09 -0.57 8.92
C ALA A 252 1.94 0.43 10.07
N GLY A 253 1.51 -0.02 11.26
CA GLY A 253 1.34 0.80 12.46
C GLY A 253 2.65 1.24 13.10
N ASP A 254 2.77 2.54 13.43
CA ASP A 254 3.94 3.14 14.11
C ASP A 254 3.86 3.07 15.64
N TYR A 255 3.71 1.87 16.17
CA TYR A 255 3.61 1.60 17.60
C TYR A 255 4.16 0.20 17.88
N GLU A 256 4.34 -0.16 19.14
CA GLU A 256 4.68 -1.53 19.51
C GLU A 256 3.40 -2.35 19.70
N LEU A 257 2.57 -2.00 20.68
CA LEU A 257 1.31 -2.70 20.96
C LEU A 257 0.14 -1.72 21.15
N LEU A 258 -0.98 -1.99 20.50
CA LEU A 258 -2.27 -1.38 20.82
C LEU A 258 -3.13 -2.36 21.60
N LEU A 259 -3.68 -1.93 22.73
CA LEU A 259 -4.64 -2.71 23.51
C LEU A 259 -5.94 -1.92 23.68
N PRO A 260 -7.10 -2.48 23.28
CA PRO A 260 -8.38 -1.77 23.34
C PRO A 260 -8.88 -1.53 24.77
N GLU A 261 -8.44 -2.31 25.75
CA GLU A 261 -8.85 -2.13 27.15
C GLU A 261 -8.04 -1.08 27.93
N LEU A 262 -6.92 -0.61 27.36
CA LEU A 262 -6.13 0.45 28.01
C LEU A 262 -6.84 1.78 27.91
N ARG A 263 -6.75 2.58 28.97
CA ARG A 263 -7.20 3.99 28.99
C ARG A 263 -6.05 4.97 28.80
N GLU A 264 -4.85 4.57 29.22
CA GLU A 264 -3.61 5.36 29.17
C GLU A 264 -2.46 4.45 28.73
N PRO A 265 -1.36 5.00 28.19
CA PRO A 265 -0.16 4.24 27.88
C PRO A 265 0.37 3.46 29.09
N ALA A 266 0.86 2.24 28.85
CA ALA A 266 1.39 1.34 29.87
C ALA A 266 2.56 0.52 29.31
N THR A 267 3.35 -0.08 30.20
CA THR A 267 4.40 -1.03 29.81
C THR A 267 3.94 -2.46 30.07
N VAL A 268 3.86 -3.26 29.00
CA VAL A 268 3.70 -4.70 29.09
C VAL A 268 5.04 -5.32 29.44
N ARG A 269 5.13 -5.98 30.60
CA ARG A 269 6.37 -6.60 31.07
C ARG A 269 6.88 -7.65 30.10
N GLN A 270 5.96 -8.46 29.56
CA GLN A 270 6.29 -9.51 28.61
C GLN A 270 5.18 -9.70 27.57
N LEU A 271 5.57 -9.67 26.30
CA LEU A 271 4.77 -10.12 25.17
C LEU A 271 5.44 -11.37 24.59
N THR A 272 4.67 -12.44 24.39
CA THR A 272 5.16 -13.70 23.83
C THR A 272 4.38 -14.07 22.59
N ILE A 273 5.06 -14.37 21.47
CA ILE A 273 4.45 -14.80 20.20
C ILE A 273 5.10 -16.13 19.82
N GLY A 274 4.45 -17.24 20.17
CA GLY A 274 5.07 -18.57 20.14
C GLY A 274 6.38 -18.59 20.93
N ASP A 275 7.50 -18.77 20.23
CA ASP A 275 8.84 -18.83 20.83
C ASP A 275 9.48 -17.44 21.03
N LEU A 276 8.99 -16.40 20.36
CA LEU A 276 9.52 -15.05 20.50
C LEU A 276 9.05 -14.43 21.82
N VAL A 277 9.99 -13.94 22.63
CA VAL A 277 9.70 -13.21 23.87
C VAL A 277 10.25 -11.79 23.78
N LEU A 278 9.35 -10.80 23.82
CA LEU A 278 9.65 -9.38 23.89
C LEU A 278 9.40 -8.89 25.32
N ARG A 279 10.32 -8.09 25.87
CA ARG A 279 10.23 -7.55 27.23
C ARG A 279 10.06 -6.04 27.17
N SER A 280 9.35 -5.49 28.16
CA SER A 280 9.14 -4.04 28.31
C SER A 280 8.53 -3.38 27.08
N VAL A 281 7.46 -3.98 26.55
CA VAL A 281 6.76 -3.52 25.35
C VAL A 281 5.87 -2.34 25.69
N GLU A 282 6.01 -1.23 24.97
CA GLU A 282 5.12 -0.07 25.07
C GLU A 282 3.74 -0.43 24.53
N ALA A 283 2.73 -0.29 25.37
CA ALA A 283 1.34 -0.51 25.02
C ALA A 283 0.57 0.80 25.14
N ILE A 284 -0.11 1.21 24.08
CA ILE A 284 -0.92 2.43 24.06
C ILE A 284 -2.40 2.09 23.86
N PRO A 285 -3.33 2.94 24.35
CA PRO A 285 -4.75 2.74 24.12
C PRO A 285 -5.06 2.80 22.62
N ARG A 286 -6.06 2.04 22.17
CA ARG A 286 -6.55 2.12 20.79
C ARG A 286 -7.37 3.41 20.63
N PRO A 287 -6.92 4.38 19.79
CA PRO A 287 -7.76 5.53 19.48
C PRO A 287 -8.97 5.04 18.66
N ASP A 288 -10.17 5.32 19.17
CA ASP A 288 -11.49 5.11 18.55
C ASP A 288 -11.68 3.82 17.74
N PRO A 289 -12.19 2.73 18.34
CA PRO A 289 -12.42 1.50 17.59
C PRO A 289 -13.48 1.72 16.49
N PRO A 290 -13.20 1.39 15.21
CA PRO A 290 -14.22 1.40 14.17
C PRO A 290 -15.41 0.50 14.53
N PRO A 291 -16.65 0.88 14.15
CA PRO A 291 -17.83 0.07 14.35
C PRO A 291 -17.62 -1.33 13.75
N GLY A 292 -17.83 -2.38 14.57
CA GLY A 292 -17.77 -3.77 14.11
C GLY A 292 -16.36 -4.41 14.03
N ALA A 293 -15.26 -3.65 14.23
CA ALA A 293 -13.90 -4.18 14.12
C ALA A 293 -13.19 -4.35 15.47
N SER A 294 -13.55 -5.49 16.07
CA SER A 294 -12.83 -6.38 16.98
C SER A 294 -12.10 -5.82 18.20
N SER A 295 -12.40 -6.39 19.37
CA SER A 295 -11.66 -6.31 20.64
C SER A 295 -10.21 -6.82 20.60
N TYR A 296 -9.64 -7.09 19.41
CA TYR A 296 -8.26 -7.52 19.29
C TYR A 296 -7.31 -6.33 19.52
N GLY A 297 -6.22 -6.61 20.24
CA GLY A 297 -5.06 -5.74 20.23
C GLY A 297 -4.33 -5.81 18.88
N ARG A 298 -3.35 -4.94 18.67
CA ARG A 298 -2.57 -4.89 17.43
C ARG A 298 -1.08 -4.82 17.70
N LEU A 299 -0.31 -5.53 16.90
CA LEU A 299 1.15 -5.52 16.92
C LEU A 299 1.67 -4.65 15.80
N GLY A 300 2.22 -3.51 16.17
CA GLY A 300 2.82 -2.57 15.25
C GLY A 300 4.27 -2.91 14.93
N ARG A 301 4.85 -2.20 13.95
CA ARG A 301 6.20 -2.50 13.45
C ARG A 301 7.31 -2.31 14.46
N ARG A 302 7.13 -1.43 15.46
CA ARG A 302 8.19 -1.13 16.43
C ARG A 302 8.55 -2.34 17.30
N CYS A 303 7.64 -3.32 17.44
CA CYS A 303 7.95 -4.62 18.05
C CYS A 303 9.05 -5.39 17.31
N PHE A 304 9.33 -5.05 16.06
CA PHE A 304 10.13 -5.84 15.14
C PHE A 304 11.24 -5.04 14.46
N ASP A 305 11.57 -3.84 14.95
CA ASP A 305 12.51 -2.93 14.27
C ASP A 305 13.89 -3.56 14.01
N ASP A 306 14.31 -4.50 14.85
CA ASP A 306 15.59 -5.22 14.75
C ASP A 306 15.45 -6.66 14.23
N LEU A 307 14.26 -7.04 13.77
CA LEU A 307 13.95 -8.37 13.27
C LEU A 307 13.51 -8.34 11.82
N ARG A 308 13.74 -9.46 11.15
CA ARG A 308 13.04 -9.82 9.92
C ARG A 308 11.82 -10.64 10.30
N VAL A 309 10.64 -10.21 9.87
CA VAL A 309 9.37 -10.87 10.15
C VAL A 309 8.87 -11.57 8.88
N ILE A 310 8.63 -12.86 8.96
CA ILE A 310 8.23 -13.68 7.81
C ILE A 310 6.90 -14.36 8.08
N VAL A 311 5.89 -14.05 7.29
CA VAL A 311 4.58 -14.72 7.29
C VAL A 311 4.53 -15.74 6.16
N VAL A 312 4.08 -16.97 6.43
CA VAL A 312 4.00 -18.07 5.45
C VAL A 312 2.59 -18.65 5.40
N ASN A 313 2.00 -18.69 4.20
CA ASN A 313 0.62 -19.09 3.95
C ASN A 313 0.45 -20.12 2.81
N PRO A 314 -0.16 -21.29 3.07
CA PRO A 314 -0.01 -22.19 4.22
C PRO A 314 1.47 -22.52 4.56
N PRO A 315 1.82 -23.00 5.77
CA PRO A 315 0.93 -23.61 6.77
C PRO A 315 0.31 -22.64 7.79
N GLY A 316 0.50 -21.32 7.66
CA GLY A 316 -0.01 -20.37 8.65
C GLY A 316 0.97 -20.20 9.81
N ARG A 317 2.18 -19.74 9.49
CA ARG A 317 3.23 -19.49 10.47
C ARG A 317 3.83 -18.11 10.31
N ILE A 318 4.28 -17.57 11.44
CA ILE A 318 5.13 -16.39 11.50
C ILE A 318 6.48 -16.79 12.05
N TYR A 319 7.56 -16.33 11.41
CA TYR A 319 8.93 -16.54 11.82
C TYR A 319 9.59 -15.19 12.08
N PHE A 320 10.51 -15.19 13.04
CA PHE A 320 11.30 -14.03 13.43
C PHE A 320 12.76 -14.38 13.29
N GLU A 321 13.48 -13.64 12.46
CA GLU A 321 14.90 -13.88 12.18
C GLU A 321 15.74 -12.64 12.48
N HIS A 322 17.00 -12.84 12.85
CA HIS A 322 17.99 -11.79 12.75
C HIS A 322 18.21 -11.40 11.27
N PRO A 323 18.34 -10.11 10.94
CA PRO A 323 18.54 -9.63 9.57
C PRO A 323 19.71 -10.27 8.80
#